data_AF-M4C484-F1
#
_entry.id   AF-M4C484-F1
#
_cell.length_a   1.000
_cell.length_b   1.000
_cell.length_c   1.000
_cell.angle_alpha   90.00
_cell.angle_beta   90.00
_cell.angle_gamma   90.00
#
_symmetry.space_group_name_H-M   'P 1'
#
loop_
_entity.id
_entity.type
_entity.pdbx_description
1 polymer ?
#
loop_
_entity_poly.entity_id
_entity_poly.type
_entity_poly.pdbx_seq_one_letter_code
_entity_poly.pdbx_strand_id
1 'polypeptide(L)'
;MKIRRLFTAMLEKGTTWYSREREGIVRIEGFQSALLALRDAQAVAQDGKEEKGTSVLAELAGNVGMDPWLAEDLYQQVLELSGGFEELLAEMYALQAHARDLVLESCGDDGDNSQVPVEPTALRPVDYFQMMYQELATFEAEYQHIEALLHLISFDISTDELRTLVISWSTSPFLDPAQTRSFLQRHQLSQQLHA
;
A
#
# COMPACT_ATOMS: atom_id res chain seq x y z
N MET A 1 -6.62 -28.85 2.81
CA MET A 1 -5.32 -28.20 3.14
C MET A 1 -4.86 -27.16 2.11
N LYS A 2 -5.08 -27.34 0.79
CA LYS A 2 -4.57 -26.43 -0.25
C LYS A 2 -5.04 -24.97 -0.14
N ILE A 3 -6.35 -24.74 0.06
CA ILE A 3 -6.91 -23.37 0.16
C ILE A 3 -6.43 -22.59 1.40
N ARG A 4 -6.11 -23.29 2.49
CA ARG A 4 -5.55 -22.66 3.70
C ARG A 4 -4.18 -22.02 3.41
N ARG A 5 -3.36 -22.67 2.58
CA ARG A 5 -2.05 -22.14 2.16
C ARG A 5 -2.22 -20.89 1.29
N LEU A 6 -3.21 -20.87 0.40
CA LEU A 6 -3.54 -19.70 -0.40
C LEU A 6 -4.01 -18.53 0.48
N PHE A 7 -4.82 -18.82 1.51
CA PHE A 7 -5.21 -17.81 2.49
C PHE A 7 -4.00 -17.23 3.25
N THR A 8 -3.07 -18.07 3.70
CA THR A 8 -1.83 -17.58 4.33
C THR A 8 -0.99 -16.73 3.37
N ALA A 9 -0.85 -17.15 2.12
CA ALA A 9 -0.15 -16.36 1.10
C ALA A 9 -0.83 -15.00 0.86
N MET A 10 -2.17 -14.95 0.84
CA MET A 10 -2.92 -13.68 0.73
C MET A 10 -2.61 -12.73 1.90
N LEU A 11 -2.51 -13.26 3.12
CA LEU A 11 -2.13 -12.46 4.29
C LEU A 11 -0.70 -11.94 4.21
N GLU A 12 0.24 -12.74 3.72
CA GLU A 12 1.62 -12.31 3.47
C GLU A 12 1.66 -11.15 2.46
N LYS A 13 0.84 -11.23 1.39
CA LYS A 13 0.68 -10.10 0.44
C LYS A 13 0.11 -8.86 1.13
N GLY A 14 -0.88 -9.02 2.01
CA GLY A 14 -1.38 -7.92 2.84
C GLY A 14 -0.29 -7.29 3.73
N THR A 15 0.59 -8.09 4.34
CA THR A 15 1.73 -7.53 5.11
C THR A 15 2.73 -6.77 4.23
N THR A 16 2.93 -7.26 2.99
CA THR A 16 3.80 -6.60 2.01
C THR A 16 3.20 -5.26 1.56
N TRP A 17 1.87 -5.20 1.41
CA TRP A 17 1.13 -3.97 1.12
C TRP A 17 1.43 -2.89 2.16
N TYR A 18 1.24 -3.18 3.44
CA TYR A 18 1.51 -2.24 4.52
C TYR A 18 2.98 -1.79 4.60
N SER A 19 3.93 -2.66 4.24
CA SER A 19 5.34 -2.26 4.14
C SER A 19 5.54 -1.24 3.03
N ARG A 20 4.95 -1.48 1.85
CA ARG A 20 5.01 -0.57 0.70
C ARG A 20 4.32 0.75 0.97
N GLU A 21 3.20 0.77 1.69
CA GLU A 21 2.56 2.02 2.11
C GLU A 21 3.48 2.88 2.98
N ARG A 22 4.19 2.26 3.93
CA ARG A 22 5.16 2.98 4.78
C ARG A 22 6.35 3.50 3.98
N GLU A 23 6.87 2.70 3.06
CA GLU A 23 7.93 3.15 2.14
C GLU A 23 7.45 4.31 1.27
N GLY A 24 6.21 4.27 0.81
CA GLY A 24 5.58 5.35 0.04
C GLY A 24 5.53 6.66 0.83
N ILE A 25 5.11 6.61 2.10
CA ILE A 25 5.12 7.79 2.99
C ILE A 25 6.53 8.38 3.09
N VAL A 26 7.56 7.56 3.33
CA VAL A 26 8.94 8.03 3.44
C VAL A 26 9.42 8.71 2.15
N ARG A 27 9.05 8.17 0.98
CA ARG A 27 9.40 8.79 -0.32
C ARG A 27 8.68 10.12 -0.52
N ILE A 28 7.40 10.21 -0.17
CA ILE A 28 6.62 11.45 -0.28
C ILE A 28 7.18 12.52 0.68
N GLU A 29 7.54 12.16 1.91
CA GLU A 29 8.19 13.06 2.88
C GLU A 29 9.59 13.50 2.42
N GLY A 30 10.34 12.59 1.78
CA GLY A 30 11.61 12.91 1.14
C GLY A 30 11.45 13.93 0.02
N PHE A 31 10.47 13.70 -0.87
CA PHE A 31 10.12 14.63 -1.93
C PHE A 31 9.69 16.00 -1.37
N GLN A 32 8.86 16.02 -0.32
CA GLN A 32 8.48 17.25 0.39
C GLN A 32 9.69 18.04 0.86
N SER A 33 10.65 17.37 1.50
CA SER A 33 11.87 17.98 2.02
C SER A 33 12.73 18.56 0.89
N ALA A 34 12.82 17.83 -0.23
CA ALA A 34 13.52 18.30 -1.41
C ALA A 34 12.83 19.51 -2.07
N LEU A 35 11.50 19.52 -2.17
CA LEU A 35 10.74 20.65 -2.70
C LEU A 35 10.92 21.91 -1.86
N LEU A 36 10.88 21.79 -0.53
CA LEU A 36 11.06 22.93 0.38
C LEU A 36 12.44 23.56 0.20
N ALA A 37 13.50 22.75 0.20
CA ALA A 37 14.85 23.27 0.03
C ALA A 37 15.10 23.84 -1.39
N LEU A 38 14.41 23.34 -2.42
CA LEU A 38 14.44 23.94 -3.77
C LEU A 38 13.78 25.33 -3.78
N ARG A 39 12.64 25.49 -3.10
CA ARG A 39 11.94 26.77 -2.95
C ARG A 39 12.77 27.78 -2.13
N ASP A 40 13.40 27.33 -1.05
CA ASP A 40 14.28 28.18 -0.23
C ASP A 40 15.51 28.66 -1.02
N ALA A 41 16.14 27.78 -1.80
CA ALA A 41 17.26 28.14 -2.67
C ALA A 41 16.86 29.16 -3.77
N GLN A 42 15.67 29.00 -4.34
CA GLN A 42 15.13 29.96 -5.32
C GLN A 42 14.85 31.33 -4.68
N ALA A 43 14.31 31.36 -3.46
CA ALA A 43 14.06 32.59 -2.73
C ALA A 43 15.37 33.35 -2.44
N VAL A 44 16.42 32.67 -1.96
CA VAL A 44 17.74 33.29 -1.71
C VAL A 44 18.37 33.84 -3.00
N ALA A 45 18.23 33.13 -4.12
CA ALA A 45 18.74 33.58 -5.42
C ALA A 45 17.99 34.80 -5.99
N GLN A 46 16.72 34.98 -5.64
CA GLN A 46 15.92 36.15 -6.01
C GLN A 46 16.23 37.36 -5.10
N ASP A 47 16.40 37.12 -3.79
CA ASP A 47 16.73 38.16 -2.80
C ASP A 47 18.17 38.68 -2.96
N GLY A 48 19.11 37.82 -3.36
CA GLY A 48 20.51 38.18 -3.59
C GLY A 48 20.78 39.09 -4.81
N LYS A 49 19.75 39.48 -5.58
CA LYS A 49 19.87 40.48 -6.65
C LYS A 49 19.73 41.93 -6.15
N GLU A 50 19.29 42.16 -4.92
CA GLU A 50 19.21 43.47 -4.29
C GLU A 50 20.04 43.51 -3.01
N GLU A 51 21.38 43.54 -3.12
CA GLU A 51 22.27 44.39 -2.30
C GLU A 51 23.74 43.99 -2.49
N LYS A 52 24.49 44.85 -3.18
CA LYS A 52 25.95 44.94 -3.03
C LYS A 52 26.24 45.36 -1.59
N GLY A 53 26.32 44.41 -0.66
CA GLY A 53 26.44 44.79 0.75
C GLY A 53 27.03 43.78 1.73
N THR A 54 26.97 42.47 1.52
CA THR A 54 27.32 41.54 2.62
C THR A 54 27.68 40.14 2.10
N SER A 55 28.78 40.06 1.36
CA SER A 55 29.36 38.81 0.81
C SER A 55 29.86 37.80 1.87
N VAL A 56 29.67 38.05 3.18
CA VAL A 56 30.21 37.21 4.27
C VAL A 56 29.14 36.31 4.91
N LEU A 57 27.84 36.62 4.74
CA LEU A 57 26.76 35.77 5.24
C LEU A 57 26.31 34.70 4.23
N ALA A 58 26.53 34.95 2.93
CA ALA A 58 26.25 33.97 1.87
C ALA A 58 27.19 32.75 1.90
N GLU A 59 28.38 32.87 2.51
CA GLU A 59 29.30 31.73 2.72
C GLU A 59 29.00 30.94 4.00
N LEU A 60 28.19 31.48 4.92
CA LEU A 60 27.85 30.82 6.20
C LEU A 60 26.54 30.03 6.14
N ALA A 61 25.65 30.36 5.19
CA ALA A 61 24.55 29.50 4.79
C ALA A 61 25.12 28.45 3.81
N GLY A 62 25.49 27.28 4.34
CA GLY A 62 26.22 26.26 3.61
C GLY A 62 25.77 26.11 2.16
N ASN A 63 26.75 26.23 1.27
CA ASN A 63 26.72 25.86 -0.15
C ASN A 63 26.46 24.34 -0.30
N VAL A 64 25.40 23.81 0.30
CA VAL A 64 24.82 22.54 -0.13
C VAL A 64 24.11 22.93 -1.42
N GLY A 65 24.84 22.85 -2.53
CA GLY A 65 24.24 22.93 -3.85
C GLY A 65 23.09 21.95 -3.87
N MET A 66 21.88 22.48 -3.79
CA MET A 66 20.66 21.68 -3.80
C MET A 66 20.66 20.98 -5.15
N ASP A 67 20.75 19.65 -5.15
CA ASP A 67 20.79 18.87 -6.37
C ASP A 67 19.39 18.85 -6.99
N PRO A 68 19.11 19.61 -8.07
CA PRO A 68 17.78 19.62 -8.68
C PRO A 68 17.38 18.23 -9.20
N TRP A 69 18.39 17.38 -9.45
CA TRP A 69 18.21 16.00 -9.83
C TRP A 69 17.68 15.13 -8.68
N LEU A 70 17.92 15.48 -7.42
CA LEU A 70 17.39 14.75 -6.26
C LEU A 70 15.86 14.89 -6.17
N ALA A 71 15.32 16.09 -6.38
CA ALA A 71 13.88 16.31 -6.35
C ALA A 71 13.16 15.58 -7.51
N GLU A 72 13.77 15.59 -8.70
CA GLU A 72 13.28 14.84 -9.87
C GLU A 72 13.34 13.32 -9.64
N ASP A 73 14.44 12.80 -9.08
CA ASP A 73 14.59 11.39 -8.76
C ASP A 73 13.57 10.94 -7.72
N LEU A 74 13.37 11.73 -6.66
CA LEU A 74 12.34 11.44 -5.65
C LEU A 74 10.92 11.51 -6.23
N TYR A 75 10.65 12.45 -7.13
CA TYR A 75 9.37 12.54 -7.83
C TYR A 75 9.13 11.29 -8.69
N GLN A 76 10.14 10.84 -9.43
CA GLN A 76 10.06 9.62 -10.23
C GLN A 76 9.81 8.39 -9.35
N GLN A 77 10.51 8.29 -8.22
CA GLN A 77 10.33 7.22 -7.24
C GLN A 77 8.95 7.21 -6.60
N VAL A 78 8.28 8.37 -6.49
CA VAL A 78 6.90 8.50 -6.02
C VAL A 78 5.92 8.02 -7.08
N LEU A 79 6.16 8.36 -8.36
CA LEU A 79 5.33 7.87 -9.47
C LEU A 79 5.43 6.35 -9.66
N GLU A 80 6.61 5.77 -9.43
CA GLU A 80 6.84 4.32 -9.50
C GLU A 80 6.16 3.53 -8.38
N LEU A 81 5.67 4.19 -7.32
CA LEU A 81 4.98 3.50 -6.22
C LEU A 81 3.74 2.74 -6.70
N SER A 82 2.96 3.31 -7.62
CA SER A 82 1.73 2.68 -8.14
C SER A 82 2.01 1.32 -8.75
N GLY A 83 3.07 1.20 -9.56
CA GLY A 83 3.46 -0.06 -10.20
C GLY A 83 3.74 -1.17 -9.19
N GLY A 84 4.32 -0.83 -8.04
CA GLY A 84 4.47 -1.79 -6.94
C GLY A 84 3.12 -2.29 -6.42
N PHE A 85 2.16 -1.41 -6.16
CA PHE A 85 0.84 -1.86 -5.69
C PHE A 85 0.09 -2.66 -6.76
N GLU A 86 0.21 -2.30 -8.03
CA GLU A 86 -0.37 -3.02 -9.17
C GLU A 86 0.17 -4.45 -9.26
N GLU A 87 1.48 -4.65 -9.17
CA GLU A 87 2.10 -5.98 -9.15
C GLU A 87 1.55 -6.84 -8.00
N LEU A 88 1.42 -6.26 -6.80
CA LEU A 88 0.92 -6.97 -5.63
C LEU A 88 -0.55 -7.38 -5.81
N LEU A 89 -1.37 -6.48 -6.39
CA LEU A 89 -2.76 -6.77 -6.73
C LEU A 89 -2.86 -7.90 -7.75
N ALA A 90 -2.03 -7.89 -8.79
CA ALA A 90 -1.99 -8.96 -9.79
C ALA A 90 -1.68 -10.33 -9.15
N GLU A 91 -0.74 -10.37 -8.20
CA GLU A 91 -0.46 -11.59 -7.44
C GLU A 91 -1.64 -12.03 -6.56
N MET A 92 -2.34 -11.08 -5.91
CA MET A 92 -3.53 -11.38 -5.13
C MET A 92 -4.70 -11.89 -5.99
N TYR A 93 -4.91 -11.34 -7.20
CA TYR A 93 -5.86 -11.87 -8.18
C TYR A 93 -5.50 -13.29 -8.59
N ALA A 94 -4.22 -13.58 -8.82
CA ALA A 94 -3.77 -14.93 -9.12
C ALA A 94 -4.10 -15.89 -7.98
N LEU A 95 -3.83 -15.51 -6.72
CA LEU A 95 -4.19 -16.33 -5.55
C LEU A 95 -5.70 -16.59 -5.45
N GLN A 96 -6.53 -15.56 -5.73
CA GLN A 96 -7.98 -15.69 -5.72
C GLN A 96 -8.48 -16.62 -6.84
N ALA A 97 -7.90 -16.52 -8.05
CA ALA A 97 -8.24 -17.39 -9.16
C ALA A 97 -7.92 -18.87 -8.84
N HIS A 98 -6.74 -19.13 -8.26
CA HIS A 98 -6.38 -20.48 -7.81
C HIS A 98 -7.32 -20.98 -6.69
N ALA A 99 -7.76 -20.10 -5.78
CA ALA A 99 -8.71 -20.46 -4.74
C ALA A 99 -10.09 -20.79 -5.32
N ARG A 100 -10.55 -20.05 -6.34
CA ARG A 100 -11.80 -20.33 -7.07
C ARG A 100 -11.76 -21.71 -7.70
N ASP A 101 -10.69 -22.02 -8.43
CA ASP A 101 -10.57 -23.27 -9.18
C ASP A 101 -10.57 -24.47 -8.22
N LEU A 102 -9.89 -24.37 -7.07
CA LEU A 102 -9.93 -25.38 -6.01
C LEU A 102 -11.33 -25.61 -5.41
N VAL A 103 -12.11 -24.54 -5.23
CA VAL A 103 -13.49 -24.66 -4.72
C VAL A 103 -14.40 -25.31 -5.75
N LEU A 104 -14.24 -24.96 -7.03
CA LEU A 104 -15.01 -25.55 -8.13
C LEU A 104 -14.70 -27.04 -8.32
N GLU A 105 -13.42 -27.43 -8.27
CA GLU A 105 -13.00 -28.84 -8.29
C GLU A 105 -13.61 -29.63 -7.12
N SER A 106 -13.67 -29.02 -5.93
CA SER A 106 -14.23 -29.66 -4.73
C SER A 106 -15.77 -29.82 -4.80
N CYS A 107 -16.45 -29.04 -5.65
CA CYS A 107 -17.90 -29.16 -5.87
C CYS A 107 -18.27 -30.04 -7.09
N GLY A 108 -17.31 -30.31 -7.98
CA GLY A 108 -17.53 -31.08 -9.21
C GLY A 108 -17.41 -32.60 -9.06
N ASP A 109 -16.82 -33.08 -7.96
CA ASP A 109 -16.54 -34.51 -7.71
C ASP A 109 -17.60 -35.20 -6.82
N ASP A 110 -18.54 -34.44 -6.24
CA ASP A 110 -19.61 -34.99 -5.40
C ASP A 110 -20.83 -35.43 -6.23
N GLY A 111 -20.62 -36.46 -7.04
CA GLY A 111 -21.68 -37.41 -7.34
C GLY A 111 -21.87 -38.33 -6.13
N ASP A 112 -22.93 -38.08 -5.36
CA ASP A 112 -23.48 -38.95 -4.31
C ASP A 112 -22.80 -38.91 -2.93
N ASN A 113 -23.63 -38.76 -1.88
CA ASN A 113 -23.34 -38.87 -0.45
C ASN A 113 -22.31 -37.94 0.21
N SER A 114 -22.82 -36.84 0.81
CA SER A 114 -22.57 -36.53 2.24
C SER A 114 -23.20 -35.20 2.67
N GLN A 115 -24.48 -35.24 3.08
CA GLN A 115 -24.96 -34.32 4.12
C GLN A 115 -24.34 -34.71 5.47
N VAL A 116 -23.01 -34.60 5.59
CA VAL A 116 -22.35 -34.67 6.90
C VAL A 116 -22.67 -33.35 7.60
N PRO A 117 -23.29 -33.35 8.79
CA PRO A 117 -23.47 -32.15 9.58
C PRO A 117 -22.09 -31.54 9.83
N VAL A 118 -21.79 -30.44 9.16
CA VAL A 118 -20.52 -29.73 9.35
C VAL A 118 -20.53 -29.17 10.76
N GLU A 119 -19.52 -29.51 11.56
CA GLU A 119 -19.36 -28.90 12.88
C GLU A 119 -19.29 -27.38 12.75
N PRO A 120 -20.06 -26.60 13.54
CA PRO A 120 -20.13 -25.15 13.41
C PRO A 120 -18.78 -24.43 13.55
N THR A 121 -17.76 -25.13 14.05
CA THR A 121 -16.38 -24.68 14.28
C THR A 121 -15.44 -24.91 13.10
N ALA A 122 -15.82 -25.68 12.07
CA ALA A 122 -14.98 -25.99 10.93
C ALA A 122 -15.15 -24.96 9.79
N LEU A 123 -14.06 -24.28 9.40
CA LEU A 123 -14.06 -23.42 8.20
C LEU A 123 -14.00 -24.26 6.93
N ARG A 124 -14.99 -24.07 6.05
CA ARG A 124 -15.08 -24.74 4.74
C ARG A 124 -14.25 -24.00 3.69
N PRO A 125 -13.85 -24.67 2.60
CA PRO A 125 -13.15 -24.01 1.49
C PRO A 125 -13.86 -22.76 0.96
N VAL A 126 -15.19 -22.79 0.86
CA VAL A 126 -15.98 -21.62 0.43
C VAL A 126 -15.82 -20.42 1.37
N ASP A 127 -15.66 -20.65 2.68
CA ASP A 127 -15.51 -19.56 3.66
C ASP A 127 -14.15 -18.86 3.51
N TYR A 128 -13.09 -19.62 3.17
CA TYR A 128 -11.77 -19.04 2.82
C TYR A 128 -11.82 -18.26 1.51
N PHE A 129 -12.48 -18.81 0.50
CA PHE A 129 -12.62 -18.15 -0.79
C PHE A 129 -13.36 -16.81 -0.69
N GLN A 130 -14.48 -16.78 0.05
CA GLN A 130 -15.24 -15.56 0.29
C GLN A 130 -14.40 -14.52 1.03
N MET A 131 -13.64 -14.93 2.05
CA MET A 131 -12.75 -14.03 2.77
C MET A 131 -11.66 -13.45 1.87
N MET A 132 -10.97 -14.29 1.09
CA MET A 132 -9.93 -13.83 0.16
C MET A 132 -10.50 -12.89 -0.90
N TYR A 133 -11.70 -13.16 -1.39
CA TYR A 133 -12.38 -12.27 -2.34
C TYR A 133 -12.71 -10.91 -1.75
N GLN A 134 -13.20 -10.87 -0.51
CA GLN A 134 -13.52 -9.62 0.17
C GLN A 134 -12.26 -8.79 0.44
N GLU A 135 -11.19 -9.42 0.93
CA GLU A 135 -9.89 -8.76 1.15
C GLU A 135 -9.32 -8.20 -0.16
N LEU A 136 -9.40 -8.96 -1.25
CA LEU A 136 -8.96 -8.50 -2.56
C LEU A 136 -9.73 -7.25 -3.02
N ALA A 137 -11.06 -7.22 -2.82
CA ALA A 137 -11.86 -6.06 -3.14
C ALA A 137 -11.48 -4.82 -2.30
N THR A 138 -11.09 -5.02 -1.03
CA THR A 138 -10.59 -3.91 -0.19
C THR A 138 -9.23 -3.40 -0.66
N PHE A 139 -8.31 -4.29 -1.07
CA PHE A 139 -7.02 -3.89 -1.64
C PHE A 139 -7.18 -3.19 -3.00
N GLU A 140 -8.15 -3.58 -3.82
CA GLU A 140 -8.48 -2.88 -5.07
C GLU A 140 -8.99 -1.46 -4.82
N ALA A 141 -9.87 -1.27 -3.83
CA ALA A 141 -10.32 0.05 -3.44
C ALA A 141 -9.18 0.93 -2.89
N GLU A 142 -8.30 0.34 -2.06
CA GLU A 142 -7.13 1.04 -1.53
C GLU A 142 -6.13 1.41 -2.65
N TYR A 143 -5.94 0.54 -3.65
CA TYR A 143 -5.13 0.87 -4.82
C TYR A 143 -5.66 2.08 -5.57
N GLN A 144 -6.97 2.12 -5.86
CA GLN A 144 -7.60 3.25 -6.54
C GLN A 144 -7.45 4.54 -5.74
N HIS A 145 -7.50 4.44 -4.40
CA HIS A 145 -7.23 5.58 -3.52
C HIS A 145 -5.79 6.06 -3.62
N ILE A 146 -4.82 5.15 -3.48
CA ILE A 146 -3.40 5.43 -3.62
C ILE A 146 -3.08 6.06 -4.98
N GLU A 147 -3.59 5.47 -6.06
CA GLU A 147 -3.41 5.97 -7.42
C GLU A 147 -3.96 7.40 -7.54
N ALA A 148 -5.16 7.67 -7.03
CA ALA A 148 -5.73 9.02 -7.03
C ALA A 148 -4.87 10.02 -6.24
N LEU A 149 -4.29 9.62 -5.10
CA LEU A 149 -3.38 10.48 -4.32
C LEU A 149 -2.09 10.76 -5.07
N LEU A 150 -1.48 9.77 -5.72
CA LEU A 150 -0.25 9.96 -6.50
C LEU A 150 -0.45 10.92 -7.67
N HIS A 151 -1.61 10.87 -8.34
CA HIS A 151 -1.94 11.80 -9.43
C HIS A 151 -2.05 13.26 -8.99
N LEU A 152 -2.22 13.53 -7.70
CA LEU A 152 -2.27 14.90 -7.16
C LEU A 152 -0.87 15.45 -6.87
N ILE A 153 0.15 14.61 -6.78
CA ILE A 153 1.51 15.03 -6.48
C ILE A 153 2.13 15.67 -7.72
N SER A 154 2.63 16.88 -7.55
CA SER A 154 3.32 17.65 -8.60
C SER A 154 4.33 18.60 -7.96
N PHE A 155 5.23 19.19 -8.75
CA PHE A 155 6.19 20.20 -8.23
C PHE A 155 5.52 21.48 -7.71
N ASP A 156 4.32 21.79 -8.21
CA ASP A 156 3.55 22.98 -7.83
C ASP A 156 2.72 22.77 -6.55
N ILE A 157 2.66 21.54 -6.03
CA ILE A 157 1.85 21.22 -4.85
C ILE A 157 2.28 22.04 -3.62
N SER A 158 1.32 22.61 -2.89
CA SER A 158 1.65 23.30 -1.65
C SER A 158 2.08 22.30 -0.57
N THR A 159 2.86 22.79 0.40
CA THR A 159 3.30 21.98 1.55
C THR A 159 2.11 21.46 2.39
N ASP A 160 1.01 22.21 2.44
CA ASP A 160 -0.20 21.85 3.17
C ASP A 160 -1.02 20.77 2.45
N GLU A 161 -1.16 20.89 1.13
CA GLU A 161 -1.75 19.84 0.29
C GLU A 161 -0.95 18.54 0.38
N LEU A 162 0.38 18.60 0.29
CA LEU A 162 1.23 17.42 0.39
C LEU A 162 1.15 16.75 1.77
N ARG A 163 1.10 17.54 2.85
CA ARG A 163 0.86 17.01 4.21
C ARG A 163 -0.51 16.34 4.32
N THR A 164 -1.53 16.93 3.70
CA THR A 164 -2.88 16.36 3.66
C THR A 164 -2.88 15.03 2.89
N LEU A 165 -2.14 14.93 1.78
CA LEU A 165 -1.97 13.68 1.05
C LEU A 165 -1.31 12.59 1.91
N VAL A 166 -0.23 12.92 2.62
CA VAL A 166 0.45 11.97 3.53
C VAL A 166 -0.49 11.49 4.62
N ILE A 167 -1.30 12.39 5.22
CA ILE A 167 -2.31 12.00 6.21
C ILE A 167 -3.33 11.06 5.58
N SER A 168 -3.90 11.41 4.42
CA SER A 168 -4.88 10.57 3.72
C SER A 168 -4.34 9.17 3.46
N TRP A 169 -3.12 9.10 2.92
CA TRP A 169 -2.41 7.86 2.65
C TRP A 169 -2.22 7.02 3.91
N SER A 170 -1.84 7.64 5.03
CA SER A 170 -1.59 6.93 6.29
C SER A 170 -2.84 6.36 6.96
N THR A 171 -4.03 6.82 6.55
CA THR A 171 -5.29 6.43 7.19
C THR A 171 -5.98 5.21 6.58
N SER A 172 -5.49 4.69 5.43
CA SER A 172 -6.02 3.52 4.70
C SER A 172 -7.53 3.28 4.93
N PRO A 173 -8.40 4.04 4.25
CA PRO A 173 -9.81 4.10 4.60
C PRO A 173 -10.60 2.81 4.31
N PHE A 174 -10.03 1.88 3.53
CA PHE A 174 -10.74 0.68 3.09
C PHE A 174 -10.31 -0.61 3.80
N LEU A 175 -9.09 -0.66 4.34
CA LEU A 175 -8.60 -1.86 5.01
C LEU A 175 -9.20 -1.97 6.41
N ASP A 176 -9.96 -3.05 6.67
CA ASP A 176 -10.48 -3.38 8.00
C ASP A 176 -9.67 -4.50 8.67
N PRO A 177 -8.60 -4.17 9.41
CA PRO A 177 -7.80 -5.16 10.10
C PRO A 177 -8.58 -5.89 11.21
N ALA A 178 -9.72 -5.40 11.68
CA ALA A 178 -10.55 -6.12 12.64
C ALA A 178 -11.24 -7.32 11.97
N GLN A 179 -11.72 -7.14 10.73
CA GLN A 179 -12.29 -8.22 9.95
C GLN A 179 -11.27 -9.33 9.72
N THR A 180 -10.07 -9.00 9.20
CA THR A 180 -9.00 -9.97 8.95
C THR A 180 -8.60 -10.72 10.22
N ARG A 181 -8.46 -10.01 11.35
CA ARG A 181 -8.15 -10.61 12.66
C ARG A 181 -9.22 -11.58 13.14
N SER A 182 -10.49 -11.24 12.97
CA SER A 182 -11.60 -12.11 13.37
C SER A 182 -11.62 -13.42 12.59
N PHE A 183 -11.32 -13.38 11.28
CA PHE A 183 -11.22 -14.57 10.45
C PHE A 183 -10.00 -15.41 10.84
N LEU A 184 -8.86 -14.76 11.09
CA LEU A 184 -7.65 -15.43 11.57
C LEU A 184 -7.85 -16.19 12.89
N GLN A 185 -8.59 -15.62 13.85
CA GLN A 185 -8.93 -16.30 15.09
C GLN A 185 -9.77 -17.56 14.83
N ARG A 186 -10.78 -17.46 13.94
CA ARG A 186 -11.58 -18.63 13.52
C ARG A 186 -10.73 -19.67 12.80
N HIS A 187 -9.77 -19.24 11.99
CA HIS A 187 -8.82 -20.11 11.32
C HIS A 187 -7.96 -20.89 12.31
N GLN A 188 -7.38 -20.21 13.31
CA GLN A 188 -6.57 -20.84 14.36
C GLN A 188 -7.40 -21.83 15.19
N LEU A 189 -8.61 -21.45 15.59
CA LEU A 189 -9.52 -22.32 16.35
C LEU A 189 -9.90 -23.57 15.52
N SER A 190 -10.22 -23.40 14.25
CA SER A 190 -10.52 -24.51 13.33
C SER A 190 -9.31 -25.41 13.10
N GLN A 191 -8.08 -24.88 13.15
CA GLN A 191 -6.88 -25.73 13.12
C GLN A 191 -6.73 -26.52 14.42
N GLN A 192 -6.90 -25.91 15.58
CA GLN A 192 -6.71 -26.57 16.87
C GLN A 192 -7.71 -27.70 17.14
N LEU A 193 -8.96 -27.55 16.68
CA LEU A 193 -10.01 -28.54 16.88
C LEU A 193 -9.98 -29.70 15.87
N HIS A 194 -9.34 -29.51 14.72
CA HIS A 194 -9.35 -30.47 13.61
C HIS A 194 -7.92 -30.79 13.09
N ALA A 195 -6.92 -30.65 13.95
CA ALA A 195 -5.53 -31.05 13.70
C ALA A 195 -5.34 -32.56 13.83
#